data_AF-A0A9D4CCD7-F1
#
_entry.id   AF-A0A9D4CCD7-F1
#
_cell.length_a   1.000
_cell.length_b   1.000
_cell.length_c   1.000
_cell.angle_alpha   90.00
_cell.angle_beta   90.00
_cell.angle_gamma   90.00
#
_symmetry.space_group_name_H-M   'P 1'
#
loop_
_entity.id
_entity.type
_entity.pdbx_description
1 polymer ?
#
loop_
_entity_poly.entity_id
_entity_poly.type
_entity_poly.pdbx_seq_one_letter_code
_entity_poly.pdbx_strand_id
1 'polypeptide(L)' 'MLGQGYDGAWNMSRKRNGVQARIQAIVARAVYTHCKGNWLNLAIIHASYSMQPKNMMATVLTIAFAFD' A
#
# COMPACT_ATOMS: atom_id res chain seq x y z
N MET A 1 -4.49 9.69 22.30
CA MET A 1 -3.39 9.38 21.35
C MET A 1 -3.74 10.01 20.00
N LEU A 2 -2.79 10.69 19.35
CA LEU A 2 -2.92 11.18 17.97
C LEU A 2 -2.22 10.18 17.05
N GLY A 3 -2.89 9.08 16.73
CA GLY A 3 -2.39 8.08 15.79
C GLY A 3 -3.05 8.27 14.44
N GLN A 4 -2.27 8.31 13.37
CA GLN A 4 -2.80 8.39 12.01
C GLN A 4 -2.39 7.15 11.22
N GLY A 5 -3.38 6.51 10.61
CA GLY A 5 -3.21 5.36 9.75
C GLY A 5 -3.00 5.78 8.30
N TYR A 6 -1.96 5.28 7.64
CA TYR A 6 -1.68 5.59 6.24
C TYR A 6 -1.33 4.32 5.45
N ASP A 7 -1.49 4.39 4.13
CA ASP A 7 -0.91 3.38 3.25
C ASP A 7 0.64 3.42 3.32
N GLY A 8 1.25 2.37 2.79
CA GLY A 8 2.70 2.21 2.77
C GLY A 8 3.38 2.77 1.55
N ALA A 9 2.66 3.52 0.72
CA ALA A 9 3.24 4.08 -0.48
C ALA A 9 4.48 4.90 -0.12
N TRP A 10 5.45 4.92 -1.02
CA TRP A 10 6.76 5.47 -0.70
C TRP A 10 6.70 6.94 -0.28
N ASN A 11 5.76 7.70 -0.86
CA ASN A 11 5.52 9.09 -0.53
C ASN A 11 4.92 9.27 0.88
N MET A 12 4.26 8.25 1.42
CA MET A 12 3.60 8.27 2.72
C MET A 12 4.53 7.80 3.84
N SER A 13 5.21 6.67 3.65
CA SER A 13 6.01 5.98 4.66
C SER A 13 7.48 6.43 4.76
N ARG A 14 7.95 7.32 3.87
CA ARG A 14 9.34 7.80 3.87
C ARG A 14 9.69 8.50 5.18
N LYS A 15 10.70 7.96 5.89
CA LYS A 15 11.24 8.51 7.14
C LYS A 15 11.79 9.94 7.03
N ARG A 16 12.36 10.33 5.89
CA ARG A 16 13.03 11.64 5.71
C ARG A 16 12.23 12.65 4.89
N ASN A 17 11.60 12.19 3.80
CA ASN A 17 10.92 13.08 2.83
C ASN A 17 9.45 12.70 2.59
N GLY A 18 8.89 11.80 3.41
CA GLY A 18 7.52 11.33 3.26
C GLY A 18 6.54 12.12 4.11
N VAL A 19 5.25 11.85 3.93
CA VAL A 19 4.18 12.45 4.74
C VAL A 19 4.37 12.13 6.22
N GLN A 20 4.85 10.92 6.56
CA GLN A 20 5.27 10.58 7.93
C GLN A 20 6.26 11.61 8.50
N ALA A 21 7.32 11.93 7.77
CA ALA A 21 8.37 12.86 8.22
C ALA A 21 7.81 14.28 8.42
N ARG A 22 6.95 14.72 7.51
CA ARG A 22 6.28 16.03 7.60
C ARG A 22 5.36 16.13 8.81
N ILE A 23 4.56 15.09 9.05
CA ILE A 23 3.64 15.02 10.20
C ILE A 23 4.44 14.99 11.51
N GLN A 24 5.53 14.22 11.58
CA GLN A 24 6.40 14.18 12.76
C GLN A 24 7.12 15.52 13.01
N ALA A 25 7.42 16.30 11.97
CA ALA A 25 8.01 17.63 12.11
C ALA A 25 7.01 18.65 12.70
N ILE A 26 5.72 18.56 12.35
CA ILE A 26 4.67 19.46 12.86
C ILE A 26 4.19 19.00 14.24
N VAL A 27 4.00 17.69 14.41
CA VAL A 27 3.48 17.06 15.63
C VAL A 27 4.36 15.86 15.98
N ALA A 28 5.41 16.08 16.75
CA ALA A 28 6.38 15.04 17.15
C ALA A 28 5.74 13.85 17.91
N ARG A 29 4.56 14.06 18.51
CA ARG A 29 3.80 13.04 19.24
C ARG A 29 2.87 12.21 18.33
N ALA A 30 2.73 12.56 17.06
CA ALA A 30 1.86 11.87 16.14
C ALA A 30 2.51 10.53 15.71
N VAL A 31 1.82 9.43 16.02
CA VAL A 31 2.29 8.09 15.67
C VAL A 31 1.79 7.76 14.28
N TYR A 32 2.72 7.61 13.33
CA TYR A 32 2.43 7.05 12.02
C TYR A 32 2.25 5.54 12.15
N THR A 33 1.08 5.03 11.77
CA THR A 33 0.78 3.61 11.75
C THR A 33 0.53 3.18 10.31
N HIS A 34 1.31 2.22 9.82
CA HIS A 34 1.07 1.63 8.53
C HIS A 34 -0.22 0.78 8.58
N CYS A 35 -1.15 1.00 7.65
CA CYS A 35 -2.41 0.26 7.57
C CYS A 35 -2.18 -1.24 7.33
N LYS A 36 -2.60 -2.09 8.28
CA LYS A 36 -2.48 -3.56 8.15
C LYS A 36 -3.32 -4.13 7.00
N GLY A 37 -4.42 -3.48 6.63
CA GLY A 37 -5.22 -3.85 5.45
C GLY A 37 -4.44 -3.69 4.15
N ASN A 38 -3.64 -2.63 4.01
CA ASN A 38 -2.75 -2.45 2.87
C ASN A 38 -1.66 -3.54 2.80
N TRP A 39 -1.12 -3.96 3.96
CA TRP A 39 -0.17 -5.10 4.01
C TRP A 39 -0.81 -6.42 3.62
N LEU A 40 -2.03 -6.69 4.10
CA LEU A 40 -2.75 -7.90 3.71
C LEU A 40 -2.99 -7.93 2.20
N ASN A 41 -3.42 -6.81 1.61
CA ASN A 41 -3.64 -6.71 0.18
C ASN A 41 -2.35 -6.97 -0.62
N LEU A 42 -1.23 -6.35 -0.22
CA LEU A 42 0.07 -6.60 -0.83
C LEU A 42 0.52 -8.07 -0.72
N ALA A 43 0.32 -8.70 0.44
CA ALA A 43 0.66 -10.09 0.67
C ALA A 43 -0.19 -11.03 -0.19
N ILE A 44 -1.51 -10.77 -0.30
CA ILE A 44 -2.42 -11.54 -1.16
C ILE A 44 -2.02 -11.37 -2.62
N ILE A 45 -1.77 -10.14 -3.09
CA ILE A 45 -1.34 -9.89 -4.47
C ILE A 45 -0.04 -10.66 -4.75
N HIS A 46 0.97 -10.56 -3.88
CA HIS A 46 2.24 -11.26 -4.05
C HIS A 46 2.08 -12.79 -4.05
N ALA A 47 1.25 -13.33 -3.15
CA ALA A 47 0.93 -14.76 -3.12
C ALA A 47 0.22 -15.19 -4.41
N SER A 48 -0.76 -14.42 -4.89
CA SER A 48 -1.48 -14.67 -6.14
C SER A 48 -0.57 -14.60 -7.38
N TYR A 49 0.43 -13.72 -7.39
CA TYR A 49 1.45 -13.68 -8.46
C TYR A 49 2.42 -14.87 -8.41
N SER A 50 2.68 -15.40 -7.22
CA SER A 50 3.56 -16.56 -7.02
C SER A 50 2.86 -17.90 -7.29
N MET A 51 1.53 -17.94 -7.12
CA MET A 51 0.69 -19.07 -7.49
C MET A 51 0.49 -19.12 -9.02
N GLN A 52 0.50 -20.34 -9.56
CA GLN A 52 0.87 -20.59 -10.95
C GLN A 52 -0.18 -20.36 -12.04
N PRO A 53 -1.46 -19.96 -11.85
CA PRO A 53 -2.24 -19.51 -12.99
C PRO A 53 -1.88 -18.04 -13.24
N LYS A 54 -0.63 -17.79 -13.66
CA LYS A 54 -0.15 -16.49 -14.19
C LYS A 54 -1.11 -15.93 -15.25
N ASN A 55 -1.92 -16.83 -15.83
CA ASN A 55 -2.91 -16.55 -16.84
C ASN A 55 -4.23 -16.00 -16.28
N MET A 56 -4.69 -16.36 -15.07
CA MET A 56 -6.04 -15.94 -14.64
C MET A 56 -6.12 -14.44 -14.40
N MET A 57 -5.22 -13.88 -13.58
CA MET A 57 -5.19 -12.43 -13.32
C MET A 57 -4.84 -11.66 -14.59
N ALA A 58 -3.92 -12.17 -15.40
CA ALA A 58 -3.58 -11.56 -16.69
C ALA A 58 -4.79 -11.55 -17.64
N THR A 59 -5.51 -12.66 -17.79
CA THR A 59 -6.72 -12.75 -18.63
C THR A 59 -7.84 -11.85 -18.13
N VAL A 60 -8.07 -11.78 -16.82
CA VAL A 60 -9.07 -10.87 -16.24
C VAL A 60 -8.72 -9.41 -16.52
N LEU A 61 -7.44 -9.03 -16.37
CA LEU A 61 -6.99 -7.68 -16.70
C LEU A 61 -7.11 -7.40 -18.21
N THR A 62 -6.71 -8.33 -19.08
CA THR A 62 -6.86 -8.18 -20.53
C THR A 62 -8.32 -7.98 -20.93
N ILE A 63 -9.25 -8.75 -20.37
CA ILE A 63 -10.69 -8.60 -20.64
C ILE A 63 -11.18 -7.25 -20.10
N ALA A 64 -10.81 -6.87 -18.88
CA ALA A 64 -11.24 -5.61 -18.26
C ALA A 64 -10.79 -4.40 -19.10
N PHE A 65 -9.57 -4.39 -19.62
CA PHE A 65 -9.04 -3.32 -20.47
C PHE A 65 -9.40 -3.46 -21.96
N ALA A 66 -10.05 -4.54 -22.38
CA ALA A 66 -10.52 -4.70 -23.76
C ALA A 66 -11.85 -3.97 -24.02
N PHE A 67 -12.53 -3.50 -22.96
CA PHE A 67 -13.81 -2.81 -23.03
C PHE A 67 -13.75 -1.34 -22.54
N ASP A 68 -12.56 -0.83 -22.23
CA ASP A 68 -12.24 0.61 -22.10
C ASP A 68 -11.76 1.15 -23.46
#